data_AF-A0A7W3N1V9-F1
#
_entry.id   AF-A0A7W3N1V9-F1
#
_cell.length_a   1.000
_cell.length_b   1.000
_cell.length_c   1.000
_cell.angle_alpha   90.00
_cell.angle_beta   90.00
_cell.angle_gamma   90.00
#
_symmetry.space_group_name_H-M   'P 1'
#
loop_
_entity.id
_entity.type
_entity.pdbx_description
1 polymer ?
#
loop_
_entity_poly.entity_id
_entity_poly.type
_entity_poly.pdbx_seq_one_letter_code
_entity_poly.pdbx_strand_id
1 'polypeptide(L)'
;MPQGGPPPLPGPPVPPYPAPPPYPGPPGEQAPAPGDGDPFERAEHDTRATVAAPWWATAAPVHRQQALVARLVHLPDGSWWMYGAWARWYRWHPADGRWFPCFPPRSAQVRRSARPAQPGLNPPAMPVEILPAGPDFAYDYGPPLAVAGRPVSGALLYRLRSVIAEAAAAPPLDYPLGWSYFLHGTPSTVAATWSAMLWCAAVPVFDPDLENEAQTGLLRLWEPYLSRPFDDHGRLRWLVPPLLRTIIALYAERMRAGRPDAAGHIVRCMVMTAQALRDDPRFKVRAQALLSIIEPLQANPALDHRALPYGDEALEREWMSRCPPGLGATLFSDAAPGRRFQMAVYELADALTPMCGDPEGSDFTEPRHAAVALLAADMAGYRPDLAPQVGNWLDPELRGLLADVLEQPGHGLRRLWPVRGRLPEDFRPADAEVALRAMSAAAAVDLAWCRLAHQIPIPPDGFTVPDAFAAALAEPAAGEAPAG
;
A
#
# COMPACT_ATOMS: atom_id res chain seq x y z
N MET A 1 31.91 41.37 55.42
CA MET A 1 31.93 40.00 54.86
C MET A 1 30.57 39.71 54.24
N PRO A 2 30.47 39.70 52.91
CA PRO A 2 29.65 38.69 52.24
C PRO A 2 30.40 38.01 51.09
N GLN A 3 29.93 36.81 50.80
CA GLN A 3 30.54 35.74 50.01
C GLN A 3 30.43 35.96 48.50
N GLY A 4 31.49 35.66 47.75
CA GLY A 4 31.46 35.50 46.29
C GLY A 4 31.11 34.06 45.91
N GLY A 5 29.99 33.87 45.21
CA GLY A 5 29.61 32.58 44.61
C GLY A 5 30.35 32.32 43.29
N PRO A 6 30.47 31.04 42.86
CA PRO A 6 31.21 30.65 41.66
C PRO A 6 30.45 31.03 40.37
N PRO A 7 31.17 31.20 39.24
CA PRO A 7 30.58 31.61 37.97
C PRO A 7 29.75 30.48 37.34
N PRO A 8 28.74 30.81 36.49
CA PRO A 8 27.89 29.82 35.85
C PRO A 8 28.65 29.03 34.78
N LEU A 9 28.34 27.74 34.67
CA LEU A 9 28.88 26.83 33.66
C LEU A 9 28.39 27.21 32.25
N PRO A 10 29.20 26.99 31.20
CA PRO A 10 28.79 27.26 29.83
C PRO A 10 27.69 26.28 29.39
N GLY A 11 26.68 26.81 28.69
CA GLY A 11 25.58 26.04 28.12
C GLY A 11 26.03 25.04 27.05
N PRO A 12 25.18 24.07 26.69
CA PRO A 12 25.53 23.01 25.74
C PRO A 12 25.83 23.58 24.34
N PRO A 13 26.72 22.93 23.56
CA PRO A 13 27.07 23.40 22.23
C PRO A 13 25.87 23.31 21.28
N VAL A 14 25.69 24.38 20.50
CA VAL A 14 24.68 24.48 19.45
C VAL A 14 25.06 23.52 18.31
N PRO A 15 24.14 22.66 17.80
CA PRO A 15 24.45 21.76 16.70
C PRO A 15 24.79 22.54 15.42
N PRO A 16 25.77 22.07 14.60
CA PRO A 16 26.36 22.86 13.52
C PRO A 16 25.54 22.95 12.22
N TYR A 17 24.25 22.58 12.23
CA TYR A 17 23.40 22.68 11.04
C TYR A 17 21.99 23.17 11.38
N PRO A 18 21.43 24.13 10.62
CA PRO A 18 20.05 24.53 10.79
C PRO A 18 19.13 23.34 10.48
N ALA A 19 18.14 23.12 11.35
CA ALA A 19 17.07 22.18 11.07
C ALA A 19 16.40 22.56 9.73
N PRO A 20 16.08 21.58 8.85
CA PRO A 20 15.32 21.89 7.65
C PRO A 20 13.98 22.52 8.04
N PRO A 21 13.48 23.52 7.29
CA PRO A 21 12.20 24.13 7.58
C PRO A 21 11.09 23.07 7.50
N PRO A 22 10.05 23.16 8.33
CA PRO A 22 8.86 22.33 8.16
C PRO A 22 8.33 22.52 6.73
N TYR A 23 8.01 21.41 6.06
CA TYR A 23 7.33 21.45 4.77
C TYR A 23 6.11 22.38 4.89
N PRO A 24 5.94 23.36 3.99
CA PRO A 24 4.73 24.17 3.99
C PRO A 24 3.56 23.24 3.70
N GLY A 25 2.65 23.13 4.66
CA GLY A 25 1.31 22.60 4.38
C GLY A 25 0.65 23.42 3.27
N PRO A 26 -0.38 22.87 2.61
CA PRO A 26 -1.13 23.62 1.61
C PRO A 26 -1.61 24.97 2.19
N PRO A 27 -1.68 26.05 1.38
CA PRO A 27 -1.96 27.38 1.89
C PRO A 27 -3.41 27.48 2.38
N GLY A 28 -3.58 27.70 3.69
CA GLY A 28 -4.73 28.43 4.26
C GLY A 28 -6.06 27.69 4.34
N GLU A 29 -6.16 26.65 5.16
CA GLU A 29 -7.46 26.28 5.75
C GLU A 29 -7.63 27.03 7.07
N GLN A 30 -8.39 28.12 7.04
CA GLN A 30 -9.00 28.68 8.24
C GLN A 30 -9.90 27.60 8.86
N ALA A 31 -9.79 27.43 10.18
CA ALA A 31 -10.63 26.50 10.93
C ALA A 31 -12.12 26.72 10.57
N PRO A 32 -12.89 25.67 10.24
CA PRO A 32 -14.32 25.82 10.03
C PRO A 32 -14.95 26.32 11.34
N ALA A 33 -15.76 27.38 11.23
CA ALA A 33 -16.40 28.00 12.38
C ALA A 33 -17.17 26.97 13.26
N PRO A 34 -17.27 27.19 14.58
CA PRO A 34 -18.02 26.30 15.45
C PRO A 34 -19.52 26.48 15.17
N GLY A 35 -20.09 25.63 14.31
CA GLY A 35 -21.52 25.63 13.98
C GLY A 35 -21.92 24.89 12.70
N ASP A 36 -21.13 25.01 11.61
CA ASP A 36 -21.61 24.68 10.25
C ASP A 36 -20.82 23.59 9.48
N GLY A 37 -19.80 22.99 10.10
CA GLY A 37 -18.93 21.99 9.44
C GLY A 37 -19.39 20.55 9.64
N ASP A 38 -19.27 19.75 8.59
CA ASP A 38 -19.56 18.31 8.57
C ASP A 38 -18.88 17.55 9.74
N PRO A 39 -19.60 16.71 10.51
CA PRO A 39 -19.04 16.03 11.69
C PRO A 39 -17.82 15.15 11.39
N PHE A 40 -17.78 14.50 10.22
CA PHE A 40 -16.65 13.66 9.83
C PHE A 40 -15.43 14.54 9.51
N GLU A 41 -15.57 15.57 8.70
CA GLU A 41 -14.47 16.51 8.39
C GLU A 41 -13.90 17.16 9.65
N ARG A 42 -14.77 17.58 10.58
CA ARG A 42 -14.34 18.15 11.86
C ARG A 42 -13.54 17.14 12.68
N ALA A 43 -14.05 15.91 12.82
CA ALA A 43 -13.37 14.86 13.58
C ALA A 43 -12.03 14.46 12.97
N GLU A 44 -11.92 14.41 11.64
CA GLU A 44 -10.65 14.19 10.94
C GLU A 44 -9.65 15.33 11.22
N HIS A 45 -10.08 16.58 11.04
CA HIS A 45 -9.27 17.77 11.29
C HIS A 45 -8.76 17.80 12.74
N ASP A 46 -9.66 17.65 13.72
CA ASP A 46 -9.32 17.68 15.14
C ASP A 46 -8.41 16.52 15.55
N THR A 47 -8.56 15.36 14.92
CA THR A 47 -7.67 14.22 15.11
C THR A 47 -6.28 14.52 14.58
N ARG A 48 -6.15 15.01 13.34
CA ARG A 48 -4.85 15.39 12.76
C ARG A 48 -4.14 16.42 13.63
N ALA A 49 -4.85 17.46 14.09
CA ALA A 49 -4.30 18.47 14.99
C ALA A 49 -3.79 17.88 16.32
N THR A 50 -4.49 16.89 16.86
CA THR A 50 -4.12 16.24 18.12
C THR A 50 -2.92 15.32 17.96
N VAL A 51 -2.88 14.55 16.87
CA VAL A 51 -1.78 13.64 16.53
C VAL A 51 -0.49 14.41 16.23
N ALA A 52 -0.60 15.62 15.65
CA ALA A 52 0.54 16.51 15.40
C ALA A 52 1.13 17.14 16.67
N ALA A 53 0.45 17.05 17.82
CA ALA A 53 0.93 17.66 19.05
C ALA A 53 2.21 16.96 19.57
N PRO A 54 3.22 17.70 20.08
CA PRO A 54 4.50 17.11 20.49
C PRO A 54 4.41 16.03 21.58
N TRP A 55 3.37 16.09 22.42
CA TRP A 55 3.13 15.11 23.48
C TRP A 55 2.58 13.77 22.97
N TRP A 56 2.02 13.73 21.76
CA TRP A 56 1.32 12.55 21.23
C TRP A 56 2.25 11.35 21.09
N ALA A 57 3.42 11.54 20.49
CA ALA A 57 4.37 10.48 20.16
C ALA A 57 4.92 9.76 21.42
N THR A 58 4.97 10.44 22.57
CA THR A 58 5.46 9.87 23.84
C THR A 58 4.34 9.48 24.81
N ALA A 59 3.08 9.82 24.50
CA ALA A 59 1.94 9.48 25.33
C ALA A 59 1.69 7.97 25.44
N ALA A 60 1.32 7.51 26.62
CA ALA A 60 0.84 6.16 26.84
C ALA A 60 -0.47 5.90 26.05
N PRO A 61 -0.74 4.65 25.60
CA PRO A 61 -1.92 4.32 24.81
C PRO A 61 -3.24 4.77 25.45
N VAL A 62 -3.38 4.65 26.78
CA VAL A 62 -4.58 5.08 27.52
C VAL A 62 -4.82 6.59 27.40
N HIS A 63 -3.78 7.40 27.47
CA HIS A 63 -3.91 8.85 27.30
C HIS A 63 -4.29 9.22 25.86
N ARG A 64 -3.74 8.52 24.87
CA ARG A 64 -4.13 8.68 23.46
C ARG A 64 -5.59 8.31 23.24
N GLN A 65 -6.06 7.21 23.82
CA GLN A 65 -7.47 6.81 23.79
C GLN A 65 -8.34 7.92 24.37
N GLN A 66 -8.06 8.37 25.60
CA GLN A 66 -8.84 9.42 26.25
C GLN A 66 -8.91 10.71 25.41
N ALA A 67 -7.82 11.10 24.78
CA ALA A 67 -7.78 12.27 23.90
C ALA A 67 -8.65 12.08 22.64
N LEU A 68 -8.76 10.86 22.11
CA LEU A 68 -9.55 10.59 20.89
C LEU A 68 -11.03 10.30 21.17
N VAL A 69 -11.42 9.94 22.40
CA VAL A 69 -12.84 9.69 22.74
C VAL A 69 -13.74 10.84 22.30
N ALA A 70 -13.34 12.09 22.55
CA ALA A 70 -14.13 13.28 22.20
C ALA A 70 -14.24 13.55 20.68
N ARG A 71 -13.43 12.86 19.86
CA ARG A 71 -13.39 12.99 18.39
C ARG A 71 -14.10 11.83 17.69
N LEU A 72 -14.61 10.86 18.44
CA LEU A 72 -15.44 9.82 17.87
C LEU A 72 -16.77 10.40 17.39
N VAL A 73 -17.26 9.85 16.29
CA VAL A 73 -18.54 10.22 15.71
C VAL A 73 -19.43 8.99 15.71
N HIS A 74 -20.69 9.12 16.10
CA HIS A 74 -21.66 8.03 16.04
C HIS A 74 -22.81 8.37 15.09
N LEU A 75 -23.33 7.35 14.41
CA LEU A 75 -24.49 7.44 13.54
C LEU A 75 -25.73 6.83 14.19
N PRO A 76 -26.95 7.17 13.72
CA PRO A 76 -28.20 6.59 14.24
C PRO A 76 -28.33 5.07 14.07
N ASP A 77 -27.55 4.46 13.16
CA ASP A 77 -27.48 3.00 12.96
C ASP A 77 -26.73 2.26 14.09
N GLY A 78 -26.23 3.00 15.09
CA GLY A 78 -25.47 2.46 16.22
C GLY A 78 -23.99 2.23 15.91
N SER A 79 -23.52 2.59 14.71
CA SER A 79 -22.10 2.52 14.38
C SER A 79 -21.32 3.69 14.97
N TRP A 80 -20.06 3.41 15.34
CA TRP A 80 -19.10 4.42 15.77
C TRP A 80 -17.98 4.55 14.75
N TRP A 81 -17.47 5.76 14.61
CA TRP A 81 -16.49 6.14 13.61
C TRP A 81 -15.32 6.85 14.26
N MET A 82 -14.13 6.52 13.77
CA MET A 82 -12.86 7.05 14.27
C MET A 82 -11.94 7.32 13.10
N TYR A 83 -11.35 8.52 13.07
CA TYR A 83 -10.18 8.75 12.25
C TYR A 83 -8.96 8.23 13.02
N GLY A 84 -8.33 7.17 12.50
CA GLY A 84 -7.40 6.34 13.24
C GLY A 84 -6.06 6.20 12.56
N ALA A 85 -5.35 5.13 12.91
CA ALA A 85 -4.02 4.82 12.41
C ALA A 85 -3.95 4.88 10.86
N TRP A 86 -2.79 5.26 10.35
CA TRP A 86 -2.51 5.37 8.90
C TRP A 86 -3.34 6.43 8.18
N ALA A 87 -3.91 7.38 8.93
CA ALA A 87 -4.78 8.41 8.38
C ALA A 87 -5.96 7.77 7.60
N ARG A 88 -6.65 6.82 8.25
CA ARG A 88 -7.81 6.11 7.69
C ARG A 88 -9.00 6.20 8.63
N TRP A 89 -10.19 6.15 8.04
CA TRP A 89 -11.44 6.02 8.79
C TRP A 89 -11.67 4.57 9.20
N TYR A 90 -12.12 4.38 10.43
CA TYR A 90 -12.50 3.10 11.00
C TYR A 90 -13.95 3.17 11.47
N ARG A 91 -14.73 2.13 11.17
CA ARG A 91 -16.10 1.93 11.65
C ARG A 91 -16.11 0.77 12.64
N TRP A 92 -16.65 1.01 13.82
CA TRP A 92 -17.06 -0.04 14.74
C TRP A 92 -18.44 -0.56 14.34
N HIS A 93 -18.55 -1.87 14.15
CA HIS A 93 -19.82 -2.51 13.79
C HIS A 93 -20.39 -3.29 14.98
N PRO A 94 -21.63 -3.02 15.43
CA PRO A 94 -22.20 -3.63 16.63
C PRO A 94 -22.36 -5.15 16.54
N ALA A 95 -22.64 -5.69 15.35
CA ALA A 95 -22.81 -7.15 15.18
C ALA A 95 -21.54 -7.96 15.49
N ASP A 96 -20.35 -7.45 15.14
CA ASP A 96 -19.07 -8.14 15.38
C ASP A 96 -18.34 -7.58 16.62
N GLY A 97 -18.74 -6.41 17.12
CA GLY A 97 -18.06 -5.73 18.22
C GLY A 97 -16.63 -5.29 17.90
N ARG A 98 -16.30 -5.15 16.60
CA ARG A 98 -14.93 -4.88 16.11
C ARG A 98 -14.89 -3.62 15.25
N TRP A 99 -13.69 -3.02 15.20
CA TRP A 99 -13.36 -1.92 14.31
C TRP A 99 -12.82 -2.43 12.98
N PHE A 100 -13.32 -1.86 11.89
CA PHE A 100 -12.91 -2.16 10.52
C PHE A 100 -12.50 -0.87 9.80
N PRO A 101 -11.42 -0.87 9.01
CA PRO A 101 -11.17 0.21 8.06
C PRO A 101 -12.37 0.37 7.15
N CYS A 102 -12.94 1.57 7.10
CA CYS A 102 -14.19 1.81 6.39
C CYS A 102 -14.19 3.24 5.86
N PHE A 103 -14.37 3.39 4.54
CA PHE A 103 -14.50 4.70 3.94
C PHE A 103 -15.77 5.40 4.49
N PRO A 104 -15.69 6.68 4.89
CA PRO A 104 -16.83 7.35 5.52
C PRO A 104 -18.00 7.49 4.53
N PRO A 105 -19.26 7.58 5.02
CA PRO A 105 -20.43 7.74 4.15
C PRO A 105 -20.29 8.97 3.24
N ARG A 106 -20.75 8.84 1.99
CA ARG A 106 -20.71 9.94 1.01
C ARG A 106 -21.93 10.86 1.08
N SER A 107 -23.11 10.32 1.42
CA SER A 107 -24.33 11.14 1.50
C SER A 107 -24.19 12.22 2.57
N ALA A 108 -24.47 13.46 2.15
CA ALA A 108 -24.43 14.61 3.05
C ALA A 108 -25.53 14.52 4.11
N GLN A 109 -26.67 13.90 3.79
CA GLN A 109 -27.71 13.65 4.78
C GLN A 109 -27.24 12.69 5.88
N VAL A 110 -26.58 11.59 5.51
CA VAL A 110 -26.06 10.62 6.48
C VAL A 110 -25.01 11.26 7.38
N ARG A 111 -24.05 11.99 6.82
CA ARG A 111 -22.99 12.63 7.62
C ARG A 111 -23.54 13.72 8.55
N ARG A 112 -24.55 14.51 8.13
CA ARG A 112 -25.25 15.48 9.00
C ARG A 112 -26.04 14.86 10.15
N SER A 113 -26.46 13.60 9.99
CA SER A 113 -27.12 12.86 11.08
C SER A 113 -26.15 12.43 12.18
N ALA A 114 -24.85 12.46 11.88
CA ALA A 114 -23.83 12.05 12.81
C ALA A 114 -23.71 13.03 13.99
N ARG A 115 -23.29 12.49 15.13
CA ARG A 115 -23.15 13.23 16.38
C ARG A 115 -21.80 12.90 17.01
N PRO A 116 -21.07 13.90 17.55
CA PRO A 116 -19.83 13.64 18.28
C PRO A 116 -20.12 12.86 19.56
N ALA A 117 -19.12 12.18 20.10
CA ALA A 117 -19.22 11.57 21.43
C ALA A 117 -19.59 12.62 22.48
N GLN A 118 -20.61 12.33 23.29
CA GLN A 118 -21.09 13.20 24.37
C GLN A 118 -20.99 12.48 25.72
N PRO A 119 -20.85 13.23 26.84
CA PRO A 119 -20.94 12.66 28.18
C PRO A 119 -22.23 11.85 28.36
N GLY A 120 -22.12 10.62 28.85
CA GLY A 120 -23.25 9.70 29.03
C GLY A 120 -23.43 8.69 27.90
N LEU A 121 -22.77 8.87 26.75
CA LEU A 121 -22.60 7.81 25.76
C LEU A 121 -21.44 6.89 26.18
N ASN A 122 -21.59 5.58 25.95
CA ASN A 122 -20.55 4.59 26.17
C ASN A 122 -19.91 4.22 24.83
N PRO A 123 -18.87 4.95 24.39
CA PRO A 123 -18.19 4.60 23.15
C PRO A 123 -17.50 3.23 23.26
N PRO A 124 -17.40 2.46 22.16
CA PRO A 124 -16.71 1.20 22.16
C PRO A 124 -15.21 1.39 22.46
N ALA A 125 -14.59 0.39 23.08
CA ALA A 125 -13.17 0.41 23.37
C ALA A 125 -12.36 0.54 22.06
N MET A 126 -11.37 1.43 22.06
CA MET A 126 -10.49 1.66 20.92
C MET A 126 -9.24 0.77 21.04
N PRO A 127 -9.08 -0.27 20.19
CA PRO A 127 -7.90 -1.13 20.22
C PRO A 127 -6.62 -0.34 19.92
N VAL A 128 -5.49 -0.75 20.51
CA VAL A 128 -4.20 -0.05 20.35
C VAL A 128 -3.74 -0.06 18.90
N GLU A 129 -4.15 -1.08 18.14
CA GLU A 129 -3.83 -1.32 16.75
C GLU A 129 -4.33 -0.26 15.77
N ILE A 130 -5.40 0.46 16.14
CA ILE A 130 -6.01 1.52 15.31
C ILE A 130 -5.76 2.92 15.89
N LEU A 131 -5.04 3.02 17.02
CA LEU A 131 -4.64 4.31 17.56
C LEU A 131 -3.52 4.90 16.70
N PRO A 132 -3.63 6.17 16.28
CA PRO A 132 -2.53 6.87 15.63
C PRO A 132 -1.26 6.83 16.49
N ALA A 133 -0.14 6.49 15.88
CA ALA A 133 1.17 6.55 16.52
C ALA A 133 1.81 7.94 16.38
N GLY A 134 1.37 8.73 15.39
CA GLY A 134 2.00 9.98 14.96
C GLY A 134 2.67 9.80 13.60
N PRO A 135 3.78 9.05 13.52
CA PRO A 135 4.51 8.83 12.26
C PRO A 135 3.68 8.18 11.16
N ASP A 136 2.64 7.41 11.50
CA ASP A 136 1.72 6.78 10.56
C ASP A 136 0.87 7.79 9.76
N PHE A 137 0.86 9.07 10.14
CA PHE A 137 0.24 10.16 9.40
C PHE A 137 1.22 10.86 8.44
N ALA A 138 2.50 10.47 8.42
CA ALA A 138 3.54 11.17 7.67
C ALA A 138 3.46 10.94 6.15
N TYR A 139 2.76 9.91 5.70
CA TYR A 139 2.63 9.55 4.29
C TYR A 139 1.16 9.35 3.94
N ASP A 140 0.79 9.75 2.73
CA ASP A 140 -0.45 9.26 2.14
C ASP A 140 -0.19 7.92 1.47
N TYR A 141 -0.77 6.87 2.04
CA TYR A 141 -0.77 5.51 1.53
C TYR A 141 -1.94 5.27 0.57
N GLY A 142 -2.36 6.27 -0.20
CA GLY A 142 -3.48 6.15 -1.14
C GLY A 142 -3.31 4.96 -2.10
N PRO A 143 -4.28 4.72 -3.00
CA PRO A 143 -4.22 3.58 -3.89
C PRO A 143 -2.85 3.47 -4.57
N PRO A 144 -2.23 2.28 -4.54
CA PRO A 144 -0.91 2.10 -5.10
C PRO A 144 -0.91 2.48 -6.58
N LEU A 145 0.17 3.07 -7.06
CA LEU A 145 0.31 3.45 -8.46
C LEU A 145 0.93 2.27 -9.23
N ALA A 146 0.20 1.73 -10.20
CA ALA A 146 0.79 0.74 -11.11
C ALA A 146 1.87 1.37 -12.00
N VAL A 147 2.76 0.52 -12.51
CA VAL A 147 3.80 0.91 -13.49
C VAL A 147 3.19 1.21 -14.88
N ALA A 148 1.92 0.87 -15.07
CA ALA A 148 1.12 1.04 -16.27
C ALA A 148 0.84 2.49 -16.68
N GLY A 149 0.59 2.71 -17.97
CA GLY A 149 -0.09 3.89 -18.52
C GLY A 149 0.76 5.16 -18.63
N ARG A 150 1.87 5.27 -17.88
CA ARG A 150 2.86 6.35 -18.04
C ARG A 150 4.27 5.76 -18.09
N PRO A 151 5.09 6.10 -19.10
CA PRO A 151 6.44 5.57 -19.19
C PRO A 151 7.26 5.93 -17.94
N VAL A 152 8.16 5.04 -17.57
CA VAL A 152 9.16 5.31 -16.54
C VAL A 152 10.20 6.29 -17.10
N SER A 153 10.68 7.22 -16.27
CA SER A 153 11.67 8.20 -16.75
C SER A 153 12.93 7.53 -17.31
N GLY A 154 13.46 8.06 -18.41
CA GLY A 154 14.71 7.55 -19.00
C GLY A 154 15.90 7.58 -18.02
N ALA A 155 15.92 8.55 -17.10
CA ALA A 155 16.92 8.64 -16.04
C ALA A 155 16.82 7.46 -15.04
N LEU A 156 15.61 7.04 -14.68
CA LEU A 156 15.41 5.85 -13.86
C LEU A 156 15.85 4.59 -14.61
N LEU A 157 15.41 4.42 -15.87
CA LEU A 157 15.81 3.28 -16.70
C LEU A 157 17.34 3.20 -16.87
N TYR A 158 18.01 4.34 -17.08
CA TYR A 158 19.47 4.40 -17.17
C TYR A 158 20.15 3.96 -15.88
N ARG A 159 19.71 4.48 -14.73
CA ARG A 159 20.28 4.09 -13.43
C ARG A 159 20.10 2.60 -13.16
N LEU A 160 18.89 2.08 -13.37
CA LEU A 160 18.62 0.65 -13.16
C LEU A 160 19.43 -0.24 -14.10
N ARG A 161 19.54 0.12 -15.38
CA ARG A 161 20.37 -0.61 -16.33
C ARG A 161 21.83 -0.68 -15.89
N SER A 162 22.39 0.41 -15.38
CA SER A 162 23.76 0.42 -14.83
C SER A 162 23.89 -0.49 -13.62
N VAL A 163 22.92 -0.46 -12.69
CA VAL A 163 22.92 -1.33 -11.51
C VAL A 163 22.79 -2.81 -11.87
N ILE A 164 21.94 -3.15 -12.84
CA ILE A 164 21.74 -4.53 -13.31
C ILE A 164 22.99 -5.03 -14.03
N ALA A 165 23.65 -4.19 -14.85
CA ALA A 165 24.89 -4.54 -15.50
C ALA A 165 26.02 -4.82 -14.48
N GLU A 166 26.14 -4.00 -13.43
CA GLU A 166 27.08 -4.25 -12.32
C GLU A 166 26.74 -5.57 -11.60
N ALA A 167 25.45 -5.81 -11.30
CA ALA A 167 25.00 -7.04 -10.67
C ALA A 167 25.30 -8.28 -11.52
N ALA A 168 25.10 -8.21 -12.83
CA ALA A 168 25.32 -9.31 -13.77
C ALA A 168 26.81 -9.65 -13.98
N ALA A 169 27.73 -8.72 -13.70
CA ALA A 169 29.16 -8.97 -13.76
C ALA A 169 29.68 -9.88 -12.63
N ALA A 170 28.86 -10.16 -11.61
CA ALA A 170 29.22 -11.01 -10.48
C ALA A 170 29.39 -12.47 -10.90
N PRO A 171 30.46 -13.18 -10.47
CA PRO A 171 30.69 -14.58 -10.84
C PRO A 171 29.57 -15.51 -10.33
N PRO A 172 28.83 -16.23 -11.19
CA PRO A 172 27.68 -17.03 -10.76
C PRO A 172 28.01 -18.12 -9.73
N LEU A 173 29.25 -18.62 -9.71
CA LEU A 173 29.72 -19.60 -8.73
C LEU A 173 29.86 -19.03 -7.31
N ASP A 174 30.17 -17.74 -7.18
CA ASP A 174 30.20 -17.03 -5.89
C ASP A 174 28.80 -16.56 -5.47
N TYR A 175 27.90 -16.46 -6.44
CA TYR A 175 26.54 -15.97 -6.28
C TYR A 175 25.49 -16.98 -6.81
N PRO A 176 25.47 -18.28 -6.40
CA PRO A 176 24.49 -19.20 -6.94
C PRO A 176 23.05 -18.81 -6.60
N LEU A 177 22.18 -19.11 -7.56
CA LEU A 177 20.75 -18.87 -7.52
C LEU A 177 20.03 -20.18 -7.87
N GLY A 178 19.15 -20.65 -6.97
CA GLY A 178 18.39 -21.89 -7.14
C GLY A 178 17.01 -21.71 -7.76
N TRP A 179 16.68 -20.52 -8.28
CA TRP A 179 15.32 -20.20 -8.73
C TRP A 179 15.15 -20.55 -10.20
N SER A 180 14.11 -21.35 -10.51
CA SER A 180 13.78 -21.76 -11.88
C SER A 180 13.27 -20.61 -12.76
N TYR A 181 12.93 -19.46 -12.17
CA TYR A 181 12.50 -18.26 -12.88
C TYR A 181 13.63 -17.59 -13.69
N PHE A 182 14.89 -17.82 -13.32
CA PHE A 182 16.06 -17.25 -13.99
C PHE A 182 16.80 -18.31 -14.82
N LEU A 183 17.51 -17.87 -15.85
CA LEU A 183 18.41 -18.73 -16.63
C LEU A 183 19.48 -19.34 -15.74
N HIS A 184 19.88 -20.57 -16.08
CA HIS A 184 20.99 -21.22 -15.42
C HIS A 184 22.26 -20.37 -15.57
N GLY A 185 22.99 -20.15 -14.48
CA GLY A 185 24.16 -19.27 -14.45
C GLY A 185 23.84 -17.80 -14.20
N THR A 186 22.59 -17.41 -13.98
CA THR A 186 22.27 -16.05 -13.49
C THR A 186 22.73 -15.90 -12.04
N PRO A 187 23.53 -14.86 -11.68
CA PRO A 187 23.97 -14.66 -10.32
C PRO A 187 22.82 -14.14 -9.42
N SER A 188 22.84 -14.49 -8.14
CA SER A 188 21.84 -14.06 -7.15
C SER A 188 21.77 -12.54 -6.95
N THR A 189 22.80 -11.80 -7.35
CA THR A 189 22.82 -10.33 -7.41
C THR A 189 21.81 -9.77 -8.41
N VAL A 190 21.58 -10.43 -9.56
CA VAL A 190 20.53 -10.04 -10.53
C VAL A 190 19.15 -10.35 -9.97
N ALA A 191 18.99 -11.50 -9.31
CA ALA A 191 17.75 -11.81 -8.59
C ALA A 191 17.48 -10.80 -7.47
N ALA A 192 18.52 -10.30 -6.79
CA ALA A 192 18.38 -9.28 -5.77
C ALA A 192 17.85 -7.94 -6.31
N THR A 193 18.33 -7.48 -7.47
CA THR A 193 17.80 -6.25 -8.11
C THR A 193 16.35 -6.46 -8.57
N TRP A 194 16.04 -7.63 -9.14
CA TRP A 194 14.67 -7.99 -9.54
C TRP A 194 13.71 -8.00 -8.36
N SER A 195 14.05 -8.72 -7.29
CA SER A 195 13.21 -8.85 -6.11
C SER A 195 13.09 -7.53 -5.35
N ALA A 196 14.13 -6.70 -5.31
CA ALA A 196 14.05 -5.36 -4.73
C ALA A 196 13.10 -4.46 -5.53
N MET A 197 13.17 -4.49 -6.87
CA MET A 197 12.24 -3.75 -7.72
C MET A 197 10.80 -4.20 -7.52
N LEU A 198 10.54 -5.52 -7.60
CA LEU A 198 9.20 -6.06 -7.40
C LEU A 198 8.68 -5.83 -5.99
N TRP A 199 9.52 -5.91 -4.96
CA TRP A 199 9.09 -5.58 -3.61
C TRP A 199 8.79 -4.11 -3.48
N CYS A 200 9.52 -3.22 -4.13
CA CYS A 200 9.16 -1.80 -4.15
C CYS A 200 7.87 -1.55 -4.96
N ALA A 201 7.52 -2.40 -5.93
CA ALA A 201 6.23 -2.36 -6.61
C ALA A 201 5.11 -2.87 -5.67
N ALA A 202 4.06 -2.10 -5.47
CA ALA A 202 2.94 -2.49 -4.59
C ALA A 202 1.88 -3.36 -5.29
N VAL A 203 1.84 -3.31 -6.62
CA VAL A 203 0.83 -3.88 -7.53
C VAL A 203 1.51 -4.39 -8.80
N PRO A 204 0.87 -5.20 -9.67
CA PRO A 204 1.57 -5.85 -10.76
C PRO A 204 2.28 -4.83 -11.67
N VAL A 205 3.44 -5.21 -12.17
CA VAL A 205 4.26 -4.36 -13.03
C VAL A 205 3.76 -4.53 -14.45
N PHE A 206 2.80 -3.71 -14.87
CA PHE A 206 2.36 -3.68 -16.27
C PHE A 206 3.14 -2.64 -17.07
N ASP A 207 3.53 -2.98 -18.30
CA ASP A 207 4.33 -2.13 -19.20
C ASP A 207 3.84 -2.26 -20.66
N PRO A 208 2.76 -1.57 -21.07
CA PRO A 208 2.38 -1.48 -22.47
C PRO A 208 2.92 -0.19 -23.10
N ASP A 209 4.02 -0.28 -23.83
CA ASP A 209 4.28 0.66 -24.93
C ASP A 209 3.95 -0.09 -26.23
N LEU A 210 2.65 -0.25 -26.53
CA LEU A 210 2.20 -0.98 -27.73
C LEU A 210 2.49 -0.22 -29.03
N GLU A 211 2.81 1.08 -28.96
CA GLU A 211 3.04 1.91 -30.13
C GLU A 211 4.52 2.26 -30.36
N ASN A 212 5.40 2.03 -29.37
CA ASN A 212 6.78 2.51 -29.44
C ASN A 212 7.79 1.41 -29.02
N GLU A 213 8.04 0.46 -29.93
CA GLU A 213 9.06 -0.60 -29.77
C GLU A 213 10.46 -0.05 -29.38
N ALA A 214 10.72 1.23 -29.64
CA ALA A 214 11.99 1.91 -29.38
C ALA A 214 12.26 2.25 -27.90
N GLN A 215 11.25 2.26 -27.01
CA GLN A 215 11.48 2.49 -25.57
C GLN A 215 11.69 1.17 -24.83
N THR A 216 12.84 1.02 -24.17
CA THR A 216 13.09 -0.12 -23.29
C THR A 216 12.23 -0.01 -22.03
N GLY A 217 11.14 -0.74 -22.00
CA GLY A 217 10.29 -0.90 -20.82
C GLY A 217 11.07 -1.33 -19.57
N LEU A 218 10.55 -0.99 -18.39
CA LEU A 218 11.20 -1.27 -17.09
C LEU A 218 11.52 -2.75 -16.93
N LEU A 219 10.58 -3.62 -17.26
CA LEU A 219 10.72 -5.06 -17.11
C LEU A 219 11.74 -5.66 -18.09
N ARG A 220 11.88 -5.06 -19.29
CA ARG A 220 12.82 -5.50 -20.33
C ARG A 220 14.27 -5.49 -19.86
N LEU A 221 14.60 -4.71 -18.82
CA LEU A 221 15.94 -4.68 -18.24
C LEU A 221 16.39 -6.03 -17.66
N TRP A 222 15.45 -6.90 -17.27
CA TRP A 222 15.76 -8.22 -16.70
C TRP A 222 15.56 -9.39 -17.68
N GLU A 223 14.89 -9.18 -18.82
CA GLU A 223 14.63 -10.22 -19.84
C GLU A 223 15.85 -11.08 -20.20
N PRO A 224 17.07 -10.53 -20.37
CA PRO A 224 18.25 -11.33 -20.72
C PRO A 224 18.62 -12.42 -19.71
N TYR A 225 18.05 -12.35 -18.49
CA TYR A 225 18.37 -13.26 -17.38
C TYR A 225 17.21 -14.20 -17.03
N LEU A 226 16.02 -14.02 -17.63
CA LEU A 226 14.84 -14.81 -17.29
C LEU A 226 14.81 -16.13 -18.07
N SER A 227 14.41 -17.21 -17.40
CA SER A 227 14.34 -18.54 -18.04
C SER A 227 13.24 -18.65 -19.09
N ARG A 228 12.27 -17.75 -19.01
CA ARG A 228 11.19 -17.57 -19.98
C ARG A 228 10.99 -16.07 -20.20
N PRO A 229 10.69 -15.64 -21.44
CA PRO A 229 10.22 -14.28 -21.65
C PRO A 229 8.93 -14.04 -20.85
N PHE A 230 8.57 -12.78 -20.65
CA PHE A 230 7.28 -12.47 -20.03
C PHE A 230 6.16 -13.05 -20.89
N ASP A 231 5.26 -13.80 -20.24
CA ASP A 231 4.09 -14.33 -20.91
C ASP A 231 3.25 -13.17 -21.47
N ASP A 232 2.92 -13.25 -22.75
CA ASP A 232 2.04 -12.30 -23.45
C ASP A 232 0.54 -12.58 -23.19
N HIS A 233 0.24 -13.45 -22.24
CA HIS A 233 -1.12 -13.81 -21.85
C HIS A 233 -1.75 -12.70 -20.98
N GLY A 234 -2.96 -12.28 -21.35
CA GLY A 234 -3.67 -11.19 -20.67
C GLY A 234 -3.19 -9.79 -21.07
N ARG A 235 -3.94 -8.77 -20.63
CA ARG A 235 -3.53 -7.37 -20.83
C ARG A 235 -2.44 -7.02 -19.85
N LEU A 236 -2.59 -7.36 -18.57
CA LEU A 236 -1.64 -7.01 -17.52
C LEU A 236 -0.53 -8.07 -17.33
N ARG A 237 0.66 -7.60 -16.92
CA ARG A 237 1.76 -8.48 -16.51
C ARG A 237 1.69 -8.75 -15.00
N TRP A 238 1.19 -9.92 -14.64
CA TRP A 238 0.95 -10.32 -13.26
C TRP A 238 2.23 -10.80 -12.55
N LEU A 239 3.03 -9.84 -12.09
CA LEU A 239 4.19 -10.11 -11.25
C LEU A 239 3.83 -9.92 -9.77
N VAL A 240 3.83 -11.02 -9.02
CA VAL A 240 3.60 -11.01 -7.57
C VAL A 240 4.80 -10.33 -6.89
N PRO A 241 4.62 -9.24 -6.13
CA PRO A 241 5.71 -8.71 -5.32
C PRO A 241 6.19 -9.80 -4.35
N PRO A 242 7.49 -10.09 -4.24
CA PRO A 242 7.98 -11.09 -3.29
C PRO A 242 7.71 -10.62 -1.86
N LEU A 243 7.75 -11.56 -0.92
CA LEU A 243 7.79 -11.22 0.50
C LEU A 243 9.21 -10.79 0.89
N LEU A 244 9.34 -10.03 1.97
CA LEU A 244 10.61 -9.56 2.50
C LEU A 244 11.53 -10.74 2.81
N ARG A 245 10.99 -11.84 3.37
CA ARG A 245 11.75 -13.08 3.60
C ARG A 245 12.43 -13.65 2.35
N THR A 246 11.85 -13.47 1.16
CA THR A 246 12.44 -13.95 -0.10
C THR A 246 13.70 -13.15 -0.46
N ILE A 247 13.71 -11.86 -0.16
CA ILE A 247 14.85 -10.97 -0.36
C ILE A 247 15.93 -11.26 0.69
N ILE A 248 15.52 -11.43 1.95
CA ILE A 248 16.39 -11.82 3.06
C ILE A 248 17.11 -13.12 2.76
N ALA A 249 16.43 -14.11 2.17
CA ALA A 249 17.01 -15.42 1.88
C ALA A 249 18.26 -15.34 0.98
N LEU A 250 18.28 -14.42 -0.01
CA LEU A 250 19.44 -14.21 -0.89
C LEU A 250 20.68 -13.77 -0.09
N TYR A 251 20.48 -12.90 0.88
CA TYR A 251 21.51 -12.41 1.78
C TYR A 251 21.90 -13.44 2.86
N ALA A 252 20.91 -14.04 3.53
CA ALA A 252 21.09 -14.94 4.65
C ALA A 252 21.83 -16.21 4.24
N GLU A 253 21.57 -16.72 3.05
CA GLU A 253 22.27 -17.89 2.53
C GLU A 253 23.78 -17.61 2.38
N ARG A 254 24.19 -16.44 1.86
CA ARG A 254 25.61 -16.04 1.78
C ARG A 254 26.26 -15.87 3.14
N MET A 255 25.52 -15.29 4.09
CA MET A 255 26.01 -15.16 5.46
C MET A 255 26.26 -16.53 6.10
N ARG A 256 25.35 -17.48 5.93
CA ARG A 256 25.50 -18.86 6.44
C ARG A 256 26.64 -19.62 5.77
N ALA A 257 26.90 -19.33 4.50
CA ALA A 257 28.05 -19.89 3.77
C ALA A 257 29.40 -19.29 4.22
N GLY A 258 29.43 -18.37 5.20
CA GLY A 258 30.66 -17.72 5.66
C GLY A 258 31.23 -16.75 4.62
N ARG A 259 30.39 -16.21 3.74
CA ARG A 259 30.78 -15.26 2.66
C ARG A 259 30.18 -13.88 2.92
N PRO A 260 30.58 -13.16 3.98
CA PRO A 260 30.01 -11.85 4.32
C PRO A 260 30.24 -10.79 3.23
N ASP A 261 31.35 -10.85 2.50
CA ASP A 261 31.60 -9.92 1.39
C ASP A 261 30.59 -10.09 0.24
N ALA A 262 30.26 -11.34 -0.10
CA ALA A 262 29.25 -11.64 -1.11
C ALA A 262 27.85 -11.22 -0.63
N ALA A 263 27.54 -11.46 0.65
CA ALA A 263 26.29 -11.00 1.26
C ALA A 263 26.17 -9.46 1.22
N GLY A 264 27.26 -8.75 1.55
CA GLY A 264 27.33 -7.29 1.45
C GLY A 264 27.16 -6.78 0.03
N HIS A 265 27.71 -7.47 -0.97
CA HIS A 265 27.51 -7.13 -2.38
C HIS A 265 26.06 -7.31 -2.83
N ILE A 266 25.39 -8.39 -2.42
CA ILE A 266 23.94 -8.59 -2.65
C ILE A 266 23.12 -7.43 -2.06
N VAL A 267 23.39 -7.05 -0.80
CA VAL A 267 22.74 -5.91 -0.15
C VAL A 267 23.01 -4.61 -0.91
N ARG A 268 24.24 -4.39 -1.39
CA ARG A 268 24.58 -3.22 -2.20
C ARG A 268 23.77 -3.17 -3.51
N CYS A 269 23.58 -4.29 -4.21
CA CYS A 269 22.71 -4.34 -5.39
C CYS A 269 21.26 -3.93 -5.05
N MET A 270 20.73 -4.40 -3.93
CA MET A 270 19.39 -4.02 -3.45
C MET A 270 19.31 -2.52 -3.09
N VAL A 271 20.30 -1.99 -2.38
CA VAL A 271 20.40 -0.56 -2.02
C VAL A 271 20.41 0.30 -3.28
N MET A 272 21.29 0.00 -4.23
CA MET A 272 21.41 0.78 -5.47
C MET A 272 20.12 0.75 -6.30
N THR A 273 19.42 -0.40 -6.30
CA THR A 273 18.11 -0.54 -6.94
C THR A 273 17.07 0.34 -6.27
N ALA A 274 16.93 0.25 -4.94
CA ALA A 274 15.96 1.05 -4.19
C ALA A 274 16.28 2.56 -4.24
N GLN A 275 17.56 2.94 -4.25
CA GLN A 275 17.99 4.32 -4.44
C GLN A 275 17.62 4.87 -5.82
N ALA A 276 17.69 4.05 -6.88
CA ALA A 276 17.21 4.47 -8.19
C ALA A 276 15.68 4.68 -8.17
N LEU A 277 14.94 3.75 -7.57
CA LEU A 277 13.48 3.75 -7.54
C LEU A 277 12.85 4.86 -6.68
N ARG A 278 13.55 5.33 -5.64
CA ARG A 278 12.98 6.28 -4.66
C ARG A 278 12.48 7.61 -5.25
N ASP A 279 12.98 7.97 -6.43
CA ASP A 279 12.64 9.23 -7.09
C ASP A 279 11.35 9.12 -7.93
N ASP A 280 10.86 7.91 -8.21
CA ASP A 280 9.60 7.70 -8.92
C ASP A 280 8.45 7.47 -7.91
N PRO A 281 7.34 8.22 -8.01
CA PRO A 281 6.21 8.12 -7.07
C PRO A 281 5.65 6.71 -6.88
N ARG A 282 5.72 5.86 -7.93
CA ARG A 282 5.22 4.48 -7.89
C ARG A 282 5.93 3.61 -6.87
N PHE A 283 7.22 3.87 -6.65
CA PHE A 283 8.07 3.06 -5.80
C PHE A 283 8.49 3.78 -4.52
N LYS A 284 8.44 5.12 -4.50
CA LYS A 284 9.02 5.98 -3.47
C LYS A 284 8.84 5.48 -2.04
N VAL A 285 7.60 5.22 -1.62
CA VAL A 285 7.30 4.87 -0.21
C VAL A 285 7.92 3.52 0.17
N ARG A 286 7.75 2.48 -0.67
CA ARG A 286 8.36 1.17 -0.40
C ARG A 286 9.88 1.23 -0.59
N ALA A 287 10.40 1.95 -1.57
CA ALA A 287 11.84 2.15 -1.73
C ALA A 287 12.47 2.78 -0.47
N GLN A 288 11.85 3.81 0.11
CA GLN A 288 12.28 4.39 1.38
C GLN A 288 12.23 3.39 2.54
N ALA A 289 11.20 2.54 2.59
CA ALA A 289 11.09 1.49 3.60
C ALA A 289 12.21 0.47 3.45
N LEU A 290 12.45 -0.02 2.22
CA LEU A 290 13.52 -0.97 1.94
C LEU A 290 14.88 -0.39 2.31
N LEU A 291 15.19 0.84 1.89
CA LEU A 291 16.46 1.51 2.22
C LEU A 291 16.67 1.61 3.72
N SER A 292 15.64 1.98 4.48
CA SER A 292 15.74 2.05 5.95
C SER A 292 16.05 0.69 6.59
N ILE A 293 15.63 -0.40 5.97
CA ILE A 293 15.88 -1.77 6.41
C ILE A 293 17.31 -2.23 6.09
N ILE A 294 17.78 -1.95 4.86
CA ILE A 294 19.00 -2.58 4.31
C ILE A 294 20.24 -1.68 4.28
N GLU A 295 20.12 -0.35 4.19
CA GLU A 295 21.27 0.57 4.24
C GLU A 295 22.11 0.42 5.53
N PRO A 296 21.53 0.19 6.73
CA PRO A 296 22.30 -0.04 7.94
C PRO A 296 23.30 -1.21 7.85
N LEU A 297 23.02 -2.21 7.01
CA LEU A 297 23.91 -3.35 6.79
C LEU A 297 25.19 -2.97 6.03
N GLN A 298 25.17 -1.89 5.26
CA GLN A 298 26.38 -1.39 4.59
C GLN A 298 27.33 -0.72 5.58
N ALA A 299 26.79 -0.02 6.57
CA ALA A 299 27.58 0.61 7.62
C ALA A 299 28.07 -0.40 8.67
N ASN A 300 27.26 -1.43 8.95
CA ASN A 300 27.58 -2.47 9.91
C ASN A 300 27.20 -3.87 9.39
N PRO A 301 28.10 -4.55 8.66
CA PRO A 301 27.86 -5.93 8.20
C PRO A 301 27.63 -6.94 9.35
N ALA A 302 28.02 -6.59 10.58
CA ALA A 302 27.82 -7.44 11.75
C ALA A 302 26.39 -7.41 12.31
N LEU A 303 25.52 -6.50 11.83
CA LEU A 303 24.22 -6.20 12.43
C LEU A 303 23.30 -7.43 12.58
N ASP A 304 23.31 -8.33 11.60
CA ASP A 304 22.47 -9.55 11.60
C ASP A 304 23.11 -10.77 12.27
N HIS A 305 24.36 -10.69 12.73
CA HIS A 305 25.08 -11.86 13.26
C HIS A 305 24.38 -12.50 14.45
N ARG A 306 23.67 -11.70 15.25
CA ARG A 306 22.92 -12.19 16.40
C ARG A 306 21.65 -12.94 16.01
N ALA A 307 21.02 -12.60 14.89
CA ALA A 307 19.79 -13.22 14.45
C ALA A 307 20.02 -14.44 13.55
N LEU A 308 21.14 -14.49 12.82
CA LEU A 308 21.49 -15.59 11.91
C LEU A 308 21.33 -17.00 12.51
N PRO A 309 21.78 -17.29 13.75
CA PRO A 309 21.63 -18.61 14.37
C PRO A 309 20.19 -19.02 14.66
N TYR A 310 19.27 -18.06 14.77
CA TYR A 310 17.87 -18.28 15.12
C TYR A 310 16.94 -18.45 13.90
N GLY A 311 17.51 -18.54 12.69
CA GLY A 311 16.77 -18.83 11.46
C GLY A 311 16.20 -17.61 10.74
N ASP A 312 15.51 -17.86 9.62
CA ASP A 312 14.99 -16.81 8.73
C ASP A 312 13.95 -15.92 9.40
N GLU A 313 13.08 -16.48 10.25
CA GLU A 313 12.08 -15.71 10.99
C GLU A 313 12.69 -14.69 11.97
N ALA A 314 13.86 -15.00 12.53
CA ALA A 314 14.57 -14.07 13.42
C ALA A 314 15.17 -12.91 12.61
N LEU A 315 15.76 -13.21 11.44
CA LEU A 315 16.27 -12.19 10.53
C LEU A 315 15.14 -11.31 10.00
N GLU A 316 14.01 -11.90 9.65
CA GLU A 316 12.83 -11.16 9.19
C GLU A 316 12.34 -10.18 10.25
N ARG A 317 12.26 -10.60 11.51
CA ARG A 317 11.93 -9.70 12.63
C ARG A 317 12.95 -8.58 12.81
N GLU A 318 14.25 -8.87 12.70
CA GLU A 318 15.30 -7.85 12.78
C GLU A 318 15.27 -6.86 11.61
N TRP A 319 14.94 -7.33 10.41
CA TRP A 319 14.80 -6.44 9.25
C TRP A 319 13.55 -5.58 9.37
N MET A 320 12.41 -6.16 9.77
CA MET A 320 11.17 -5.40 10.00
C MET A 320 11.32 -4.35 11.10
N SER A 321 12.08 -4.63 12.17
CA SER A 321 12.29 -3.70 13.28
C SER A 321 13.03 -2.42 12.89
N ARG A 322 13.80 -2.46 11.79
CA ARG A 322 14.53 -1.29 11.24
C ARG A 322 13.62 -0.36 10.44
N CYS A 323 12.46 -0.84 9.99
CA CYS A 323 11.54 0.00 9.25
C CYS A 323 11.01 1.11 10.17
N PRO A 324 11.15 2.40 9.79
CA PRO A 324 10.62 3.50 10.57
C PRO A 324 9.11 3.34 10.78
N PRO A 325 8.56 3.70 11.95
CA PRO A 325 7.14 3.53 12.23
C PRO A 325 6.24 4.18 11.18
N GLY A 326 6.66 5.31 10.63
CA GLY A 326 5.92 6.03 9.60
C GLY A 326 5.86 5.34 8.25
N LEU A 327 6.65 4.29 8.02
CA LEU A 327 6.66 3.45 6.80
C LEU A 327 6.07 2.04 7.07
N GLY A 328 5.58 1.76 8.28
CA GLY A 328 5.22 0.42 8.72
C GLY A 328 4.07 -0.24 7.93
N ALA A 329 3.16 0.54 7.33
CA ALA A 329 2.09 -0.03 6.50
C ALA A 329 2.62 -0.77 5.26
N THR A 330 3.82 -0.41 4.76
CA THR A 330 4.47 -1.12 3.66
C THR A 330 4.76 -2.59 3.98
N LEU A 331 4.89 -2.92 5.28
CA LEU A 331 5.18 -4.27 5.78
C LEU A 331 3.93 -5.11 6.03
N PHE A 332 2.71 -4.58 5.86
CA PHE A 332 1.49 -5.36 6.12
C PHE A 332 1.36 -6.58 5.22
N SER A 333 1.88 -6.50 3.99
CA SER A 333 1.94 -7.66 3.10
C SER A 333 2.71 -8.83 3.70
N ASP A 334 3.72 -8.53 4.51
CA ASP A 334 4.65 -9.49 5.10
C ASP A 334 4.18 -9.94 6.50
N ALA A 335 3.78 -8.99 7.35
CA ALA A 335 3.49 -9.24 8.76
C ALA A 335 2.00 -9.38 9.12
N ALA A 336 1.10 -8.85 8.29
CA ALA A 336 -0.32 -8.77 8.61
C ALA A 336 -1.21 -8.82 7.35
N PRO A 337 -1.24 -9.95 6.61
CA PRO A 337 -1.90 -10.04 5.30
C PRO A 337 -3.39 -9.68 5.35
N GLY A 338 -4.09 -10.00 6.44
CA GLY A 338 -5.49 -9.62 6.61
C GLY A 338 -5.69 -8.11 6.77
N ARG A 339 -4.78 -7.41 7.45
CA ARG A 339 -4.79 -5.92 7.51
C ARG A 339 -4.46 -5.32 6.16
N ARG A 340 -3.50 -5.90 5.41
CA ARG A 340 -3.20 -5.48 4.04
C ARG A 340 -4.43 -5.59 3.15
N PHE A 341 -5.17 -6.70 3.24
CA PHE A 341 -6.42 -6.88 2.50
C PHE A 341 -7.49 -5.84 2.87
N GLN A 342 -7.71 -5.58 4.16
CA GLN A 342 -8.65 -4.53 4.59
C GLN A 342 -8.28 -3.15 4.06
N MET A 343 -6.99 -2.77 4.09
CA MET A 343 -6.50 -1.51 3.51
C MET A 343 -6.69 -1.48 1.98
N ALA A 344 -6.43 -2.60 1.29
CA ALA A 344 -6.63 -2.67 -0.15
C ALA A 344 -8.09 -2.45 -0.56
N VAL A 345 -9.04 -3.05 0.19
CA VAL A 345 -10.48 -2.87 -0.06
C VAL A 345 -10.90 -1.43 0.23
N TYR A 346 -10.35 -0.81 1.28
CA TYR A 346 -10.55 0.62 1.55
C TYR A 346 -10.05 1.49 0.39
N GLU A 347 -8.83 1.24 -0.09
CA GLU A 347 -8.20 1.92 -1.22
C GLU A 347 -9.00 1.75 -2.53
N LEU A 348 -9.56 0.56 -2.76
CA LEU A 348 -10.43 0.30 -3.91
C LEU A 348 -11.75 1.08 -3.81
N ALA A 349 -12.40 1.09 -2.65
CA ALA A 349 -13.62 1.87 -2.46
C ALA A 349 -13.36 3.37 -2.72
N ASP A 350 -12.25 3.91 -2.21
CA ASP A 350 -11.84 5.29 -2.48
C ASP A 350 -11.60 5.53 -3.99
N ALA A 351 -10.84 4.64 -4.65
CA ALA A 351 -10.53 4.74 -6.08
C ALA A 351 -11.77 4.70 -7.00
N LEU A 352 -12.83 3.98 -6.60
CA LEU A 352 -14.07 3.85 -7.39
C LEU A 352 -15.03 5.02 -7.20
N THR A 353 -14.80 5.90 -6.22
CA THR A 353 -15.69 7.04 -5.91
C THR A 353 -16.12 7.86 -7.14
N PRO A 354 -15.23 8.22 -8.09
CA PRO A 354 -15.63 9.00 -9.26
C PRO A 354 -16.63 8.31 -10.20
N MET A 355 -16.74 6.99 -10.12
CA MET A 355 -17.61 6.16 -10.98
C MET A 355 -18.93 5.76 -10.31
N CYS A 356 -19.12 6.16 -9.06
CA CYS A 356 -20.23 5.71 -8.22
C CYS A 356 -21.49 6.60 -8.28
N GLY A 357 -21.50 7.62 -9.15
CA GLY A 357 -22.60 8.57 -9.29
C GLY A 357 -22.65 9.61 -8.16
N ASP A 358 -23.68 10.45 -8.20
CA ASP A 358 -23.96 11.45 -7.15
C ASP A 358 -24.55 10.77 -5.91
N PRO A 359 -23.99 10.92 -4.70
CA PRO A 359 -24.53 10.36 -3.45
C PRO A 359 -26.01 10.64 -3.15
N GLU A 360 -26.58 11.69 -3.73
CA GLU A 360 -28.00 12.04 -3.56
C GLU A 360 -28.85 11.63 -4.78
N GLY A 361 -28.23 11.05 -5.81
CA GLY A 361 -28.86 10.56 -7.03
C GLY A 361 -29.43 9.14 -6.90
N SER A 362 -30.38 8.80 -7.77
CA SER A 362 -31.02 7.47 -7.80
C SER A 362 -30.15 6.36 -8.39
N ASP A 363 -29.12 6.74 -9.14
CA ASP A 363 -28.11 5.86 -9.76
C ASP A 363 -26.89 5.64 -8.86
N PHE A 364 -26.87 6.26 -7.67
CA PHE A 364 -25.78 6.14 -6.71
C PHE A 364 -25.50 4.69 -6.34
N THR A 365 -24.22 4.33 -6.38
CA THR A 365 -23.73 3.06 -5.85
C THR A 365 -22.72 3.36 -4.77
N GLU A 366 -23.00 2.95 -3.53
CA GLU A 366 -22.04 3.09 -2.43
C GLU A 366 -20.67 2.48 -2.82
N PRO A 367 -19.55 3.25 -2.78
CA PRO A 367 -18.27 2.78 -3.29
C PRO A 367 -17.75 1.50 -2.62
N ARG A 368 -18.08 1.31 -1.32
CA ARG A 368 -17.75 0.07 -0.59
C ARG A 368 -18.49 -1.15 -1.16
N HIS A 369 -19.74 -0.97 -1.60
CA HIS A 369 -20.51 -2.03 -2.25
C HIS A 369 -19.99 -2.32 -3.65
N ALA A 370 -19.60 -1.29 -4.41
CA ALA A 370 -18.95 -1.45 -5.71
C ALA A 370 -17.63 -2.24 -5.57
N ALA A 371 -16.77 -1.88 -4.60
CA ALA A 371 -15.52 -2.59 -4.35
C ALA A 371 -15.73 -4.08 -4.04
N VAL A 372 -16.72 -4.42 -3.19
CA VAL A 372 -17.06 -5.82 -2.88
C VAL A 372 -17.65 -6.55 -4.09
N ALA A 373 -18.49 -5.87 -4.89
CA ALA A 373 -19.06 -6.46 -6.09
C ALA A 373 -17.96 -6.81 -7.11
N LEU A 374 -16.96 -5.95 -7.28
CA LEU A 374 -15.82 -6.21 -8.15
C LEU A 374 -14.92 -7.34 -7.60
N LEU A 375 -14.59 -7.33 -6.31
CA LEU A 375 -13.91 -8.47 -5.66
C LEU A 375 -14.67 -9.78 -5.90
N ALA A 376 -16.00 -9.77 -5.77
CA ALA A 376 -16.84 -10.93 -6.03
C ALA A 376 -16.73 -11.41 -7.49
N ALA A 377 -16.57 -10.51 -8.47
CA ALA A 377 -16.39 -10.89 -9.87
C ALA A 377 -15.09 -11.69 -10.09
N ASP A 378 -13.97 -11.21 -9.52
CA ASP A 378 -12.68 -11.89 -9.62
C ASP A 378 -12.65 -13.21 -8.84
N MET A 379 -13.25 -13.24 -7.64
CA MET A 379 -13.37 -14.49 -6.87
C MET A 379 -14.25 -15.50 -7.60
N ALA A 380 -15.37 -15.08 -8.20
CA ALA A 380 -16.24 -15.96 -8.99
C ALA A 380 -15.51 -16.56 -10.21
N GLY A 381 -14.63 -15.79 -10.85
CA GLY A 381 -13.83 -16.23 -11.99
C GLY A 381 -12.69 -17.19 -11.64
N TYR A 382 -12.21 -17.18 -10.39
CA TYR A 382 -11.03 -17.95 -10.00
C TYR A 382 -11.25 -18.96 -8.86
N ARG A 383 -11.63 -18.48 -7.66
CA ARG A 383 -11.75 -19.29 -6.43
C ARG A 383 -12.92 -18.82 -5.54
N PRO A 384 -14.17 -19.07 -5.96
CA PRO A 384 -15.36 -18.65 -5.20
C PRO A 384 -15.44 -19.34 -3.83
N ASP A 385 -14.86 -20.53 -3.70
CA ASP A 385 -14.81 -21.33 -2.47
C ASP A 385 -14.05 -20.62 -1.32
N LEU A 386 -13.21 -19.63 -1.63
CA LEU A 386 -12.44 -18.88 -0.64
C LEU A 386 -13.20 -17.65 -0.10
N ALA A 387 -14.39 -17.33 -0.63
CA ALA A 387 -15.16 -16.16 -0.22
C ALA A 387 -15.51 -16.13 1.28
N PRO A 388 -15.88 -17.25 1.95
CA PRO A 388 -16.10 -17.24 3.39
C PRO A 388 -14.83 -16.90 4.20
N GLN A 389 -13.68 -17.42 3.79
CA GLN A 389 -12.39 -17.15 4.46
C GLN A 389 -11.98 -15.69 4.30
N VAL A 390 -12.07 -15.15 3.08
CA VAL A 390 -11.75 -13.75 2.77
C VAL A 390 -12.75 -12.80 3.44
N GLY A 391 -14.03 -13.13 3.40
CA GLY A 391 -15.12 -12.34 3.99
C GLY A 391 -15.01 -12.14 5.51
N ASN A 392 -14.33 -13.03 6.23
CA ASN A 392 -14.07 -12.86 7.68
C ASN A 392 -13.21 -11.63 8.01
N TRP A 393 -12.54 -11.05 7.02
CA TRP A 393 -11.76 -9.82 7.15
C TRP A 393 -12.54 -8.57 6.76
N LEU A 394 -13.70 -8.72 6.13
CA LEU A 394 -14.62 -7.62 5.85
C LEU A 394 -15.52 -7.35 7.06
N ASP A 395 -16.05 -6.14 7.15
CA ASP A 395 -17.10 -5.83 8.11
C ASP A 395 -18.38 -6.65 7.80
N PRO A 396 -19.30 -6.82 8.76
CA PRO A 396 -20.47 -7.68 8.59
C PRO A 396 -21.35 -7.34 7.39
N GLU A 397 -21.50 -6.06 7.06
CA GLU A 397 -22.28 -5.58 5.92
C GLU A 397 -21.64 -6.06 4.61
N LEU A 398 -20.34 -5.80 4.45
CA LEU A 398 -19.58 -6.20 3.26
C LEU A 398 -19.38 -7.72 3.16
N ARG A 399 -19.27 -8.42 4.29
CA ARG A 399 -19.19 -9.89 4.33
C ARG A 399 -20.48 -10.53 3.82
N GLY A 400 -21.63 -10.07 4.31
CA GLY A 400 -22.94 -10.54 3.84
C GLY A 400 -23.12 -10.24 2.35
N LEU A 401 -22.79 -9.01 1.94
CA LEU A 401 -22.88 -8.59 0.54
C LEU A 401 -22.01 -9.44 -0.40
N LEU A 402 -20.78 -9.79 0.01
CA LEU A 402 -19.90 -10.67 -0.78
C LEU A 402 -20.57 -12.04 -1.01
N ALA A 403 -21.13 -12.64 0.03
CA ALA A 403 -21.83 -13.92 -0.07
C ALA A 403 -23.07 -13.80 -0.97
N ASP A 404 -23.93 -12.80 -0.73
CA ASP A 404 -25.16 -12.59 -1.51
C ASP A 404 -24.87 -12.36 -3.00
N VAL A 405 -23.89 -11.50 -3.30
CA VAL A 405 -23.48 -11.23 -4.68
C VAL A 405 -22.98 -12.49 -5.36
N LEU A 406 -22.23 -13.37 -4.68
CA LEU A 406 -21.71 -14.62 -5.25
C LEU A 406 -22.78 -15.71 -5.41
N GLU A 407 -23.72 -15.81 -4.48
CA GLU A 407 -24.75 -16.85 -4.46
C GLU A 407 -25.94 -16.53 -5.39
N GLN A 408 -26.27 -15.25 -5.57
CA GLN A 408 -27.48 -14.83 -6.28
C GLN A 408 -27.15 -14.25 -7.67
N PRO A 409 -27.38 -14.98 -8.79
CA PRO A 409 -27.09 -14.48 -10.13
C PRO A 409 -27.85 -13.20 -10.52
N GLY A 410 -29.04 -13.00 -9.96
CA GLY A 410 -29.87 -11.81 -10.18
C GLY A 410 -29.53 -10.62 -9.28
N HIS A 411 -28.48 -10.69 -8.47
CA HIS A 411 -28.12 -9.62 -7.55
C HIS A 411 -27.78 -8.33 -8.32
N GLY A 412 -28.43 -7.21 -7.97
CA GLY A 412 -28.35 -5.96 -8.74
C GLY A 412 -26.94 -5.38 -8.89
N LEU A 413 -26.01 -5.67 -7.96
CA LEU A 413 -24.60 -5.24 -8.07
C LEU A 413 -23.79 -6.00 -9.12
N ARG A 414 -24.24 -7.17 -9.60
CA ARG A 414 -23.57 -7.86 -10.72
C ARG A 414 -23.62 -7.06 -12.01
N ARG A 415 -24.46 -6.02 -12.09
CA ARG A 415 -24.44 -5.05 -13.20
C ARG A 415 -23.08 -4.35 -13.37
N LEU A 416 -22.27 -4.30 -12.31
CA LEU A 416 -20.93 -3.70 -12.30
C LEU A 416 -19.84 -4.66 -12.81
N TRP A 417 -20.16 -5.95 -12.96
CA TRP A 417 -19.17 -6.96 -13.34
C TRP A 417 -18.72 -6.75 -14.78
N PRO A 418 -17.42 -6.92 -15.06
CA PRO A 418 -16.94 -6.91 -16.43
C PRO A 418 -17.63 -7.97 -17.29
N VAL A 419 -17.99 -7.60 -18.52
CA VAL A 419 -18.58 -8.51 -19.51
C VAL A 419 -17.66 -8.56 -20.72
N ARG A 420 -17.16 -9.76 -21.05
CA ARG A 420 -16.20 -9.97 -22.15
C ARG A 420 -14.96 -9.06 -22.05
N GLY A 421 -14.43 -8.90 -20.84
CA GLY A 421 -13.22 -8.10 -20.57
C GLY A 421 -13.40 -6.58 -20.68
N ARG A 422 -14.65 -6.09 -20.64
CA ARG A 422 -14.95 -4.65 -20.63
C ARG A 422 -15.82 -4.27 -19.45
N LEU A 423 -15.60 -3.06 -18.95
CA LEU A 423 -16.47 -2.45 -17.95
C LEU A 423 -17.85 -2.11 -18.56
N PRO A 424 -18.93 -2.23 -17.78
CA PRO A 424 -20.25 -1.73 -18.15
C PRO A 424 -20.22 -0.23 -18.52
N GLU A 425 -21.06 0.19 -19.46
CA GLU A 425 -21.13 1.58 -19.95
C GLU A 425 -21.36 2.59 -18.81
N ASP A 426 -22.30 2.30 -17.92
CA ASP A 426 -22.68 3.17 -16.79
C ASP A 426 -21.65 3.19 -15.65
N PHE A 427 -20.55 2.43 -15.78
CA PHE A 427 -19.50 2.31 -14.78
C PHE A 427 -18.11 2.47 -15.42
N ARG A 428 -18.01 3.30 -16.45
CA ARG A 428 -16.73 3.63 -17.08
C ARG A 428 -15.97 4.71 -16.30
N PRO A 429 -14.63 4.60 -16.23
CA PRO A 429 -13.81 5.68 -15.71
C PRO A 429 -13.92 6.91 -16.62
N ALA A 430 -13.96 8.09 -16.00
CA ALA A 430 -14.08 9.36 -16.72
C ALA A 430 -12.82 9.72 -17.53
N ASP A 431 -11.66 9.28 -17.04
CA ASP A 431 -10.35 9.54 -17.65
C ASP A 431 -9.35 8.42 -17.33
N ALA A 432 -8.18 8.51 -17.95
CA ALA A 432 -7.10 7.55 -17.77
C ALA A 432 -6.53 7.52 -16.33
N GLU A 433 -6.62 8.61 -15.57
CA GLU A 433 -6.13 8.66 -14.19
C GLU A 433 -7.06 7.87 -13.26
N VAL A 434 -8.38 8.04 -13.40
CA VAL A 434 -9.39 7.26 -12.68
C VAL A 434 -9.26 5.78 -13.06
N ALA A 435 -9.12 5.46 -14.34
CA ALA A 435 -8.92 4.10 -14.82
C ALA A 435 -7.66 3.46 -14.21
N LEU A 436 -6.53 4.18 -14.22
CA LEU A 436 -5.25 3.70 -13.67
C LEU A 436 -5.34 3.48 -12.16
N ARG A 437 -5.97 4.41 -11.42
CA ARG A 437 -6.15 4.30 -9.97
C ARG A 437 -7.05 3.11 -9.60
N ALA A 438 -8.17 2.95 -10.29
CA ALA A 438 -9.11 1.83 -10.06
C ALA A 438 -8.49 0.48 -10.44
N MET A 439 -7.80 0.40 -11.59
CA MET A 439 -7.05 -0.80 -12.00
C MET A 439 -6.03 -1.20 -10.96
N SER A 440 -5.23 -0.24 -10.49
CA SER A 440 -4.16 -0.50 -9.53
C SER A 440 -4.73 -0.94 -8.17
N ALA A 441 -5.79 -0.29 -7.70
CA ALA A 441 -6.46 -0.65 -6.47
C ALA A 441 -7.10 -2.05 -6.53
N ALA A 442 -7.75 -2.38 -7.65
CA ALA A 442 -8.36 -3.69 -7.88
C ALA A 442 -7.29 -4.79 -7.88
N ALA A 443 -6.19 -4.59 -8.63
CA ALA A 443 -5.07 -5.53 -8.62
C ALA A 443 -4.42 -5.66 -7.23
N ALA A 444 -4.36 -4.59 -6.45
CA ALA A 444 -3.88 -4.63 -5.06
C ALA A 444 -4.78 -5.50 -4.16
N VAL A 445 -6.10 -5.38 -4.31
CA VAL A 445 -7.08 -6.24 -3.61
C VAL A 445 -6.86 -7.69 -4.01
N ASP A 446 -6.68 -7.97 -5.29
CA ASP A 446 -6.47 -9.32 -5.80
C ASP A 446 -5.22 -10.00 -5.25
N LEU A 447 -4.10 -9.30 -5.30
CA LEU A 447 -2.85 -9.76 -4.71
C LEU A 447 -3.00 -9.96 -3.19
N ALA A 448 -3.74 -9.08 -2.51
CA ALA A 448 -3.91 -9.16 -1.07
C ALA A 448 -4.76 -10.35 -0.64
N TRP A 449 -5.87 -10.65 -1.31
CA TRP A 449 -6.70 -11.80 -0.95
C TRP A 449 -6.04 -13.12 -1.34
N CYS A 450 -5.29 -13.18 -2.44
CA CYS A 450 -4.48 -14.36 -2.79
C CYS A 450 -3.44 -14.67 -1.71
N ARG A 451 -2.75 -13.64 -1.21
CA ARG A 451 -1.81 -13.80 -0.08
C ARG A 451 -2.50 -14.22 1.20
N LEU A 452 -3.65 -13.62 1.50
CA LEU A 452 -4.45 -13.92 2.68
C LEU A 452 -4.93 -15.38 2.71
N ALA A 453 -5.38 -15.90 1.58
CA ALA A 453 -5.87 -17.27 1.42
C ALA A 453 -4.73 -18.28 1.23
N HIS A 454 -3.72 -18.25 2.10
CA HIS A 454 -2.57 -19.16 2.08
C HIS A 454 -1.64 -19.03 0.86
N GLN A 455 -1.47 -17.82 0.32
CA GLN A 455 -0.59 -17.55 -0.82
C GLN A 455 -0.93 -18.42 -2.05
N ILE A 456 -2.21 -18.51 -2.39
CA ILE A 456 -2.60 -19.13 -3.66
C ILE A 456 -1.91 -18.41 -4.83
N PRO A 457 -1.57 -19.14 -5.91
CA PRO A 457 -1.04 -18.51 -7.11
C PRO A 457 -2.06 -17.54 -7.72
N ILE A 458 -1.57 -16.58 -8.51
CA ILE A 458 -2.43 -15.76 -9.38
C ILE A 458 -2.92 -16.65 -10.54
N PRO A 459 -4.14 -16.44 -11.06
CA PRO A 459 -4.56 -17.06 -12.32
C PRO A 459 -3.56 -16.78 -13.45
N PRO A 460 -3.28 -17.75 -14.35
CA PRO A 460 -2.35 -17.55 -15.47
C PRO A 460 -2.71 -16.36 -16.38
N ASP A 461 -4.01 -16.17 -16.65
CA ASP A 461 -4.51 -15.09 -17.50
C ASP A 461 -4.81 -13.79 -16.74
N GLY A 462 -4.59 -13.77 -15.42
CA GLY A 462 -4.93 -12.62 -14.58
C GLY A 462 -6.35 -12.59 -14.05
N PHE A 463 -6.72 -11.42 -13.53
CA PHE A 463 -8.03 -11.13 -12.95
C PHE A 463 -8.88 -10.29 -13.89
N THR A 464 -10.19 -10.55 -13.93
CA THR A 464 -11.07 -9.96 -14.94
C THR A 464 -11.32 -8.48 -14.71
N VAL A 465 -11.37 -8.01 -13.46
CA VAL A 465 -11.64 -6.60 -13.15
C VAL A 465 -10.46 -5.71 -13.50
N PRO A 466 -9.22 -6.00 -13.04
CA PRO A 466 -8.08 -5.17 -13.39
C PRO A 466 -7.82 -5.14 -14.90
N ASP A 467 -8.01 -6.27 -15.60
CA ASP A 467 -7.89 -6.32 -17.06
C ASP A 467 -8.97 -5.48 -17.77
N ALA A 468 -10.18 -5.40 -17.23
CA ALA A 468 -11.25 -4.56 -17.78
C ALA A 468 -10.95 -3.06 -17.61
N PHE A 469 -10.37 -2.65 -16.48
CA PHE A 469 -9.87 -1.27 -16.33
C PHE A 469 -8.66 -1.00 -17.24
N ALA A 470 -7.77 -1.97 -17.41
CA ALA A 470 -6.65 -1.87 -18.34
C ALA A 470 -7.13 -1.70 -19.79
N ALA A 471 -8.24 -2.34 -20.16
CA ALA A 471 -8.86 -2.16 -21.46
C ALA A 471 -9.36 -0.72 -21.67
N ALA A 472 -9.96 -0.12 -20.65
CA ALA A 472 -10.46 1.26 -20.70
C ALA A 472 -9.34 2.30 -20.87
N LEU A 473 -8.10 2.01 -20.44
CA LEU A 473 -6.94 2.89 -20.68
C LEU A 473 -6.54 3.03 -22.15
N ALA A 474 -6.86 2.02 -22.97
CA ALA A 474 -6.49 1.95 -24.38
C ALA A 474 -7.61 2.42 -25.32
N GLU A 475 -8.81 2.69 -24.79
CA GLU A 475 -9.91 3.23 -25.58
C GLU A 475 -9.68 4.73 -25.78
N PRO A 476 -9.70 5.25 -27.02
CA PRO A 476 -9.53 6.68 -27.26
C PRO A 476 -10.63 7.43 -26.49
N ALA A 477 -10.23 8.47 -25.75
CA ALA A 477 -11.17 9.32 -25.05
C ALA A 477 -12.25 9.78 -26.04
N ALA A 478 -13.52 9.46 -25.75
CA ALA A 478 -14.64 9.90 -26.54
C ALA A 478 -14.72 11.44 -26.50
N GLY A 479 -13.99 12.11 -27.39
CA GLY A 479 -13.85 13.56 -27.41
C GLY A 479 -12.77 14.11 -28.34
N GLU A 480 -11.71 13.35 -28.63
CA GLU A 480 -10.72 13.76 -29.64
C GLU A 480 -11.07 13.16 -31.01
N ALA A 481 -11.98 13.83 -31.72
CA ALA A 481 -12.08 13.65 -33.16
C ALA A 481 -10.74 14.12 -33.79
N PRO A 482 -10.15 13.37 -34.72
CA PRO A 482 -8.93 13.81 -35.40
C PRO A 482 -9.27 15.09 -36.20
N ALA A 483 -8.61 16.19 -35.85
CA ALA A 483 -8.55 17.34 -36.74
C ALA A 483 -7.80 16.89 -38.00
N GLY A 484 -8.51 16.92 -39.13
CA GLY A 484 -8.01 16.45 -40.42
C GLY A 484 -6.90 17.28 -41.04
#